data_AF-A0A7J9JBP3-F1
#
_entry.id   AF-A0A7J9JBP3-F1
#
_cell.length_a   1.000
_cell.length_b   1.000
_cell.length_c   1.000
_cell.angle_alpha   90.00
_cell.angle_beta   90.00
_cell.angle_gamma   90.00
#
_symmetry.space_group_name_H-M   'P 1'
#
loop_
_entity.id
_entity.type
_entity.pdbx_description
1 polymer ?
#
loop_
_entity_poly.entity_id
_entity_poly.type
_entity_poly.pdbx_seq_one_letter_code
_entity_poly.pdbx_strand_id
1 'polypeptide(L)'
;MMPSVPAPDRLLSLDELRELRLTDPRLPMSYRKKVATTKFVPWPIEIRFCAPNTNTNQTKSDPSLRYWFRAKGKLSDDQALHRCVVAFASDLIFSGVSLNPHRRKGFKSASLSLDH
;
A
#
# COMPACT_ATOMS: atom_id res chain seq x y z
N MET A 1 -9.64 20.22 -8.75
CA MET A 1 -10.34 19.99 -7.46
C MET A 1 -9.77 18.75 -6.79
N MET A 2 -9.57 18.76 -5.48
CA MET A 2 -9.17 17.57 -4.72
C MET A 2 -10.34 16.58 -4.65
N PRO A 3 -10.13 15.28 -4.91
CA PRO A 3 -11.20 14.28 -4.79
C PRO A 3 -11.64 14.14 -3.34
N SER A 4 -12.93 13.94 -3.11
CA SER A 4 -13.45 13.63 -1.78
C SER A 4 -12.97 12.25 -1.33
N VAL A 5 -12.18 12.21 -0.26
CA VAL A 5 -11.61 10.99 0.34
C VAL A 5 -11.73 11.03 1.86
N PRO A 6 -11.80 9.88 2.55
CA PRO A 6 -11.80 9.85 4.01
C PRO A 6 -10.54 10.49 4.58
N ALA A 7 -10.68 11.15 5.73
CA ALA A 7 -9.54 11.69 6.48
C ALA A 7 -8.59 10.57 6.94
N PRO A 8 -7.27 10.82 6.99
CA PRO A 8 -6.28 9.80 7.33
C PRO A 8 -6.51 9.17 8.71
N ASP A 9 -6.98 9.94 9.68
CA ASP A 9 -7.21 9.46 11.06
C ASP A 9 -8.29 8.39 11.17
N ARG A 10 -9.17 8.27 10.16
CA ARG A 10 -10.22 7.24 10.09
C ARG A 10 -9.77 5.96 9.38
N LEU A 11 -8.55 5.94 8.86
CA LEU A 11 -8.02 4.85 8.05
C LEU A 11 -6.94 4.11 8.83
N LEU A 12 -6.90 2.79 8.64
CA LEU A 12 -5.82 1.94 9.16
C LEU A 12 -4.56 2.11 8.31
N SER A 13 -3.42 2.13 8.98
CA SER A 13 -2.11 2.00 8.37
C SER A 13 -1.89 0.61 7.78
N LEU A 14 -0.93 0.51 6.85
CA LEU A 14 -0.54 -0.77 6.27
C LEU A 14 -0.06 -1.78 7.33
N ASP A 15 0.59 -1.29 8.38
CA ASP A 15 1.09 -2.09 9.50
C ASP A 15 -0.11 -2.64 10.31
N GLU A 16 -1.09 -1.80 10.67
CA GLU A 16 -2.30 -2.23 11.36
C GLU A 16 -3.15 -3.20 10.52
N LEU A 17 -3.25 -2.96 9.20
CA LEU A 17 -3.92 -3.87 8.27
C LEU A 17 -3.22 -5.23 8.20
N ARG A 18 -1.89 -5.27 8.31
CA ARG A 18 -1.13 -6.51 8.37
C ARG A 18 -1.45 -7.27 9.66
N GLU A 19 -1.41 -6.61 10.81
CA GLU A 19 -1.71 -7.21 12.12
C GLU A 19 -3.14 -7.76 12.17
N LEU A 20 -4.11 -7.01 11.64
CA LEU A 20 -5.49 -7.47 11.50
C LEU A 20 -5.55 -8.74 10.64
N ARG A 21 -4.84 -8.76 9.49
CA ARG A 21 -4.82 -9.94 8.61
C ARG A 21 -4.15 -11.17 9.22
N LEU A 22 -3.22 -10.99 10.17
CA LEU A 22 -2.59 -12.10 10.89
C LEU A 22 -3.57 -12.77 11.86
N THR A 23 -4.43 -11.97 12.48
CA THR A 23 -5.27 -12.40 13.60
C THR A 23 -6.73 -12.67 13.22
N ASP A 24 -7.22 -12.13 12.10
CA ASP A 24 -8.64 -12.23 11.72
C ASP A 24 -9.07 -13.68 11.45
N PRO A 25 -9.96 -14.26 12.30
CA PRO A 25 -10.38 -15.65 12.19
C PRO A 25 -11.20 -15.93 10.92
N ARG A 26 -11.77 -14.90 10.28
CA ARG A 26 -12.55 -15.01 9.04
C ARG A 26 -11.66 -15.31 7.82
N LEU A 27 -10.35 -15.08 7.94
CA LEU A 27 -9.40 -15.36 6.86
C LEU A 27 -8.91 -16.82 6.92
N PRO A 28 -8.78 -17.50 5.76
CA PRO A 28 -8.28 -18.87 5.71
C PRO A 28 -6.92 -19.02 6.41
N MET A 29 -6.73 -20.14 7.12
CA MET A 29 -5.45 -20.43 7.81
C MET A 29 -4.25 -20.38 6.86
N SER A 30 -4.41 -20.85 5.62
CA SER A 30 -3.36 -20.79 4.60
C SER A 30 -2.98 -19.35 4.24
N TYR A 31 -3.94 -18.43 4.18
CA TYR A 31 -3.70 -17.01 3.95
C TYR A 31 -2.98 -16.38 5.13
N ARG A 32 -3.45 -16.61 6.36
CA ARG A 32 -2.82 -16.07 7.58
C ARG A 32 -1.38 -16.55 7.74
N LYS A 33 -1.11 -17.84 7.51
CA LYS A 33 0.25 -18.41 7.48
C LYS A 33 1.13 -17.72 6.42
N LYS A 34 0.60 -17.50 5.21
CA LYS A 34 1.34 -16.79 4.15
C LYS A 34 1.71 -15.37 4.58
N VAL A 35 0.80 -14.62 5.20
CA VAL A 35 1.09 -13.26 5.69
C VAL A 35 2.19 -13.31 6.77
N ALA A 36 2.10 -14.27 7.70
CA ALA A 36 3.07 -14.46 8.79
C ALA A 36 4.49 -14.80 8.29
N THR A 37 4.60 -15.66 7.27
CA THR A 37 5.90 -16.08 6.73
C THR A 37 6.47 -15.13 5.69
N THR A 38 5.67 -14.22 5.14
CA THR A 38 6.17 -13.20 4.20
C THR A 38 7.05 -12.20 4.94
N LYS A 39 8.30 -12.03 4.47
CA LYS A 39 9.25 -11.05 5.00
C LYS A 39 8.59 -9.68 5.06
N PHE A 40 8.60 -9.09 6.25
CA PHE A 40 8.08 -7.76 6.50
C PHE A 40 9.23 -6.83 6.83
N VAL A 41 9.39 -5.79 6.03
CA VAL A 41 10.33 -4.71 6.28
C VAL A 41 9.48 -3.48 6.55
N PRO A 42 9.49 -2.92 7.78
CA PRO A 42 8.75 -1.70 8.07
C PRO A 42 9.21 -0.57 7.15
N TRP A 43 8.27 0.09 6.47
CA TRP A 43 8.60 1.21 5.59
C TRP A 43 8.85 2.49 6.42
N PRO A 44 9.77 3.37 5.99
CA PRO A 44 9.97 4.69 6.61
C PRO A 44 8.79 5.64 6.36
N ILE A 45 7.91 5.28 5.42
CA ILE A 45 6.68 5.98 5.07
C ILE A 45 5.49 5.16 5.58
N GLU A 46 4.63 5.79 6.37
CA GLU A 46 3.31 5.28 6.71
C GLU A 46 2.38 5.44 5.51
N ILE A 47 1.59 4.41 5.20
CA ILE A 47 0.60 4.43 4.11
C ILE A 47 -0.75 4.01 4.68
N ARG A 48 -1.81 4.78 4.36
CA ARG A 48 -3.20 4.50 4.71
C ARG A 48 -4.07 4.50 3.46
N PHE A 49 -4.57 3.34 3.06
CA PHE A 49 -5.43 3.23 1.88
C PHE A 49 -6.84 3.75 2.16
N CYS A 50 -7.40 4.56 1.25
CA CYS A 50 -8.76 5.07 1.36
C CYS A 50 -9.82 3.97 1.17
N ALA A 51 -9.49 2.93 0.40
CA ALA A 51 -10.34 1.77 0.14
C ALA A 51 -9.46 0.51 0.15
N PRO A 52 -9.09 -0.03 1.32
CA PRO A 52 -8.24 -1.20 1.40
C PRO A 52 -8.95 -2.42 0.81
N ASN A 53 -8.28 -3.12 -0.11
CA ASN A 53 -8.82 -4.35 -0.66
C ASN A 53 -8.78 -5.46 0.41
N THR A 54 -9.95 -5.96 0.81
CA THR A 54 -10.11 -7.06 1.77
C THR A 54 -10.06 -8.44 1.10
N ASN A 55 -10.04 -8.49 -0.23
CA ASN A 55 -10.02 -9.72 -0.98
C ASN A 55 -8.65 -10.41 -0.86
N THR A 56 -8.68 -11.69 -0.51
CA THR A 56 -7.49 -12.55 -0.44
C THR A 56 -7.10 -13.09 -1.82
N ASN A 57 -7.99 -12.96 -2.81
CA ASN A 57 -7.76 -13.34 -4.20
C ASN A 57 -7.31 -12.15 -5.06
N GLN A 58 -6.41 -12.43 -6.01
CA GLN A 58 -6.05 -11.49 -7.07
C GLN A 58 -7.23 -11.31 -8.03
N THR A 59 -8.12 -10.39 -7.69
CA THR A 59 -9.26 -9.97 -8.52
C THR A 59 -8.95 -8.65 -9.22
N LYS A 60 -9.57 -8.45 -10.38
CA LYS A 60 -9.49 -7.20 -11.13
C LYS A 60 -10.06 -6.05 -10.30
N SER A 61 -9.42 -4.89 -10.39
CA SER A 61 -9.95 -3.62 -9.88
C SER A 61 -9.55 -2.49 -10.82
N ASP A 62 -10.14 -1.33 -10.62
CA ASP A 62 -9.82 -0.14 -11.42
C ASP A 62 -8.32 0.19 -11.38
N PRO A 63 -7.77 0.80 -12.43
CA PRO A 63 -6.40 1.30 -12.47
C PRO A 63 -6.26 2.60 -11.66
N SER A 64 -6.82 2.61 -10.45
CA SER A 64 -6.79 3.76 -9.55
C SER A 64 -6.47 3.31 -8.13
N LEU A 65 -5.79 4.19 -7.40
CA LEU A 65 -5.47 3.99 -5.99
C LEU A 65 -5.48 5.34 -5.29
N ARG A 66 -6.13 5.38 -4.12
CA ARG A 66 -6.16 6.58 -3.27
C ARG A 66 -5.63 6.20 -1.90
N TYR A 67 -4.61 6.92 -1.44
CA TYR A 67 -3.98 6.68 -0.16
C TYR A 67 -3.42 7.98 0.41
N TRP A 68 -3.36 8.02 1.73
CA TRP A 68 -2.58 8.99 2.47
C TRP A 68 -1.21 8.41 2.78
N PHE A 69 -0.19 9.26 2.81
CA PHE A 69 1.13 8.87 3.25
C PHE A 69 1.77 9.95 4.13
N ARG A 70 2.68 9.53 5.00
CA ARG A 70 3.42 10.41 5.92
C ARG A 70 4.75 9.76 6.30
N ALA A 71 5.81 10.55 6.50
CA ALA A 71 7.03 10.02 7.12
C ALA A 71 6.74 9.54 8.55
N LYS A 72 7.21 8.34 8.93
CA LYS A 72 7.00 7.79 10.29
C LYS A 72 7.81 8.53 11.37
N GLY A 73 8.83 9.29 10.97
CA GLY A 73 9.67 10.09 11.85
C GLY A 73 9.56 11.58 11.58
N LYS A 74 10.09 12.38 12.50
CA LYS A 74 10.25 13.82 12.31
C LYS A 74 11.39 14.07 11.31
N LEU A 75 11.07 14.74 10.22
CA LEU A 75 12.08 15.26 9.30
C LEU A 75 12.67 16.56 9.85
N SER A 76 13.91 16.90 9.47
CA SER A 76 14.46 18.23 9.71
C SER A 76 13.69 19.29 8.91
N ASP A 77 13.90 20.57 9.20
CA ASP A 77 13.23 21.67 8.49
C ASP A 77 13.84 21.94 7.09
N ASP A 78 14.78 21.11 6.64
CA ASP A 78 15.42 21.22 5.34
C ASP A 78 14.47 20.83 4.20
N GLN A 79 14.01 21.83 3.46
CA GLN A 79 13.09 21.65 2.33
C GLN A 79 13.64 20.71 1.23
N ALA A 80 14.96 20.60 1.06
CA ALA A 80 15.53 19.65 0.12
C ALA A 80 15.23 18.20 0.55
N LEU A 81 15.39 17.89 1.84
CA LEU A 81 15.02 16.59 2.39
C LEU A 81 13.53 16.29 2.19
N HIS A 82 12.63 17.24 2.46
CA HIS A 82 11.20 17.04 2.24
C HIS A 82 10.88 16.71 0.78
N ARG A 83 11.48 17.41 -0.18
CA ARG A 83 11.30 17.11 -1.62
C ARG A 83 11.84 15.72 -1.97
N CYS A 84 13.00 15.33 -1.45
CA CYS A 84 13.55 14.00 -1.66
C CYS A 84 12.66 12.91 -1.08
N VAL A 85 12.07 13.12 0.10
CA VAL A 85 11.14 12.17 0.73
C VAL A 85 9.85 12.03 -0.09
N VAL A 86 9.30 13.14 -0.63
CA VAL A 86 8.14 13.09 -1.51
C VAL A 86 8.46 12.35 -2.81
N ALA A 87 9.61 12.63 -3.43
CA ALA A 87 10.07 11.92 -4.62
C ALA A 87 10.23 10.41 -4.35
N PHE A 88 10.91 10.04 -3.25
CA PHE A 88 11.01 8.65 -2.81
C PHE A 88 9.62 8.00 -2.62
N ALA A 89 8.69 8.69 -1.98
CA ALA A 89 7.36 8.16 -1.71
C ALA A 89 6.49 7.97 -2.97
N SER A 90 6.74 8.76 -4.01
CA SER A 90 5.94 8.75 -5.24
C SER A 90 6.09 7.45 -6.05
N ASP A 91 7.27 6.81 -6.01
CA ASP A 91 7.53 5.55 -6.74
C ASP A 91 7.15 4.27 -5.99
N LEU A 92 6.88 4.35 -4.68
CA LEU A 92 6.77 3.16 -3.82
C LEU A 92 5.75 2.11 -4.30
N ILE A 93 4.60 2.57 -4.80
CA ILE A 93 3.49 1.68 -5.18
C ILE A 93 2.82 2.06 -6.49
N PHE A 94 3.30 3.11 -7.17
CA PHE A 94 2.67 3.70 -8.34
C PHE A 94 2.57 2.71 -9.51
N SER A 95 3.70 2.14 -9.92
CA SER A 95 3.77 1.21 -11.06
C SER A 95 2.82 0.00 -10.90
N GLY A 96 2.63 -0.47 -9.66
CA GLY A 96 1.75 -1.60 -9.35
C GLY A 96 0.26 -1.35 -9.57
N VAL A 97 -0.19 -0.09 -9.64
CA VAL A 97 -1.59 0.27 -9.89
C VAL A 97 -2.03 -0.10 -11.31
N SER A 98 -1.12 0.03 -12.28
CA SER A 98 -1.37 -0.33 -13.69
C SER A 98 -1.76 -1.80 -13.86
N LEU A 99 -1.30 -2.68 -12.94
CA LEU A 99 -1.56 -4.11 -12.98
C LEU A 99 -2.98 -4.48 -12.49
N ASN A 100 -3.68 -3.58 -11.80
CA ASN A 100 -4.97 -3.85 -11.17
C ASN A 100 -6.03 -4.41 -12.14
N PRO A 101 -6.24 -3.86 -13.35
CA PRO A 101 -7.26 -4.36 -14.29
C PRO A 101 -6.93 -5.74 -14.88
N HIS A 102 -5.67 -6.17 -14.74
CA HIS A 102 -5.15 -7.42 -15.31
C HIS A 102 -5.07 -8.57 -14.29
N ARG A 103 -5.29 -8.28 -13.00
CA ARG A 103 -5.22 -9.29 -11.93
C ARG A 103 -6.22 -10.42 -12.16
N ARG A 104 -5.74 -11.65 -12.03
CA ARG A 104 -6.53 -12.89 -12.04
C ARG A 104 -5.85 -13.94 -11.18
N LYS A 105 -6.57 -14.98 -10.77
CA LYS A 105 -5.98 -16.11 -10.02
C LYS A 105 -4.80 -16.70 -10.80
N GLY A 106 -3.63 -16.78 -10.16
CA GLY A 106 -2.40 -17.29 -10.79
C GLY A 106 -1.66 -16.28 -11.68
N PHE A 107 -2.06 -15.01 -11.70
CA PHE A 107 -1.39 -13.97 -12.46
C PHE A 107 0.02 -13.70 -11.90
N LYS A 108 1.01 -13.79 -12.77
CA LYS A 108 2.40 -13.46 -12.50
C LYS A 108 2.80 -12.33 -13.44
N SER A 109 3.37 -11.28 -12.89
CA SER A 109 3.87 -10.13 -13.63
C SER A 109 5.11 -9.59 -12.92
N ALA A 110 6.00 -9.00 -13.71
CA ALA A 110 7.05 -8.11 -13.22
C ALA A 110 6.73 -6.70 -13.72
N SER A 111 7.06 -5.69 -12.91
CA SER A 111 6.94 -4.29 -13.29
C SER A 111 8.27 -3.61 -13.06
N LEU A 112 8.63 -2.69 -13.93
CA LEU A 112 9.85 -1.88 -13.85
C LEU A 112 9.49 -0.47 -14.31
N SER A 113 10.03 0.56 -13.63
CA SER A 113 9.92 1.94 -14.12
C SER A 113 10.84 2.12 -15.32
N LEU A 114 10.31 2.67 -16.40
CA LEU A 114 11.10 3.10 -17.56
C LEU A 114 11.51 4.57 -17.41
N ASP A 115 10.62 5.36 -16.82
CA ASP A 115 10.72 6.77 -16.50
C ASP A 115 10.04 7.07 -15.14
N HIS A 116 9.94 8.36 -14.79
CA HIS A 116 9.31 8.88 -13.58
C HIS A 116 8.52 10.16 -13.86
#